data_AF-A0A923T6F2-F1
#
_entry.id   AF-A0A923T6F2-F1
#
_cell.length_a   1.000
_cell.length_b   1.000
_cell.length_c   1.000
_cell.angle_alpha   90.00
_cell.angle_beta   90.00
_cell.angle_gamma   90.00
#
_symmetry.space_group_name_H-M   'P 1'
#
loop_
_entity.id
_entity.type
_entity.pdbx_description
1 polymer ?
#
loop_
_entity_poly.entity_id
_entity_poly.type
_entity_poly.pdbx_seq_one_letter_code
_entity_poly.pdbx_strand_id
1 'polypeptide(L)' 'DVLCNGDMDGTLTVVATGGTPDYTYLWSNGQTTATATGLAAGTYTVTVTDANGCTETATGTVNEPTDL' A
#
# COMPACT_ATOMS: atom_id res chain seq x y z
N ASP A 1 -26.38 -5.12 14.41
CA ASP A 1 -24.95 -4.89 14.54
C ASP A 1 -24.39 -4.98 13.14
N VAL A 2 -24.09 -3.84 12.52
CA VAL A 2 -23.59 -3.74 11.15
C VAL A 2 -22.40 -2.81 11.23
N LEU A 3 -21.26 -3.45 11.44
CA LEU A 3 -19.94 -2.85 11.63
C LEU A 3 -18.98 -3.47 10.59
N CYS A 4 -19.42 -3.55 9.33
CA CYS A 4 -18.60 -4.06 8.22
C CYS A 4 -18.98 -3.36 6.91
N ASN A 5 -19.09 -2.02 6.95
CA ASN A 5 -19.18 -1.19 5.75
C ASN A 5 -18.44 0.12 6.08
N GLY A 6 -17.12 0.11 5.96
CA GLY A 6 -16.29 1.30 6.21
C GLY A 6 -15.06 1.10 7.10
N ASP A 7 -14.78 -0.13 7.55
CA ASP A 7 -13.55 -0.36 8.29
C ASP A 7 -12.33 -0.20 7.38
N MET A 8 -11.53 0.80 7.73
CA MET A 8 -10.25 1.08 7.10
C MET A 8 -9.17 0.12 7.64
N ASP A 9 -9.48 -1.16 7.79
CA ASP A 9 -8.56 -2.15 8.37
C ASP A 9 -7.67 -2.81 7.32
N GLY A 10 -7.80 -2.42 6.06
CA GLY A 10 -6.95 -2.88 4.98
C GLY A 10 -5.49 -2.52 5.22
N THR A 11 -4.62 -3.48 4.97
CA THR A 11 -3.17 -3.29 5.01
C THR A 11 -2.54 -3.79 3.71
N LEU A 12 -1.59 -3.02 3.19
CA LEU A 12 -0.75 -3.42 2.06
C LEU A 12 0.70 -3.22 2.45
N THR A 13 1.52 -4.26 2.27
CA THR A 13 2.96 -4.21 2.54
C THR A 13 3.74 -4.41 1.25
N VAL A 14 4.70 -3.52 1.03
CA VAL A 14 5.63 -3.59 -0.10
C VAL A 14 6.98 -4.08 0.42
N VAL A 15 7.55 -5.05 -0.28
CA VAL A 15 8.90 -5.53 -0.03
C VAL A 15 9.75 -5.23 -1.26
N ALA A 16 10.61 -4.22 -1.16
CA ALA A 16 11.58 -3.91 -2.20
C ALA A 16 12.74 -4.93 -2.14
N THR A 17 12.79 -5.86 -3.09
CA THR A 17 13.86 -6.86 -3.20
C THR A 17 14.84 -6.46 -4.31
N GLY A 18 15.86 -5.67 -3.95
CA GLY A 18 16.90 -5.16 -4.87
C GLY A 18 16.89 -3.64 -5.02
N GLY A 19 18.02 -3.09 -5.51
CA GLY A 19 18.27 -1.64 -5.57
C GLY A 19 19.28 -1.15 -4.52
N THR A 20 19.50 0.16 -4.44
CA THR A 20 20.30 0.76 -3.37
C THR A 20 19.40 1.08 -2.16
N PRO A 21 19.80 0.72 -0.93
CA PRO A 21 19.06 1.09 0.28
C PRO A 21 18.86 2.61 0.38
N ASP A 22 17.79 3.03 1.08
CA ASP A 22 17.11 4.36 1.01
C ASP A 22 15.95 4.43 0.00
N TYR A 23 15.09 3.41 0.03
CA TYR A 23 13.83 3.44 -0.71
C TYR A 23 12.85 4.45 -0.09
N THR A 24 12.31 5.33 -0.93
CA THR A 24 11.17 6.18 -0.60
C THR A 24 9.92 5.56 -1.19
N TYR A 25 8.86 5.48 -0.39
CA TYR A 25 7.56 4.97 -0.83
C TYR A 25 6.61 6.15 -1.00
N LEU A 26 5.75 6.09 -2.01
CA LEU A 26 4.67 7.03 -2.19
C LEU A 26 3.43 6.28 -2.64
N TRP A 27 2.49 6.12 -1.71
CA TRP A 27 1.20 5.51 -1.97
C TRP A 27 0.23 6.53 -2.56
N SER A 28 -0.77 6.05 -3.31
CA SER A 28 -1.84 6.87 -3.88
C SER A 28 -2.69 7.59 -2.83
N ASN A 29 -2.69 7.09 -1.59
CA ASN A 29 -3.32 7.74 -0.44
C ASN A 29 -2.41 8.77 0.26
N GLY A 30 -1.18 8.99 -0.23
CA GLY A 30 -0.20 9.91 0.33
C GLY A 30 0.69 9.34 1.44
N GLN A 31 0.55 8.06 1.79
CA GLN A 31 1.46 7.42 2.75
C GLN A 31 2.85 7.20 2.12
N THR A 32 3.87 7.21 2.97
CA THR A 32 5.28 7.08 2.55
C THR A 32 6.04 5.95 3.25
N THR A 33 5.31 5.06 3.89
CA THR A 33 5.82 3.89 4.59
C THR A 33 5.79 2.66 3.70
N ALA A 34 6.64 1.66 3.99
CA ALA A 34 6.61 0.38 3.27
C ALA A 34 5.29 -0.38 3.47
N THR A 35 4.66 -0.20 4.63
CA THR A 35 3.33 -0.73 4.93
C THR A 35 2.33 0.41 4.97
N ALA A 36 1.34 0.34 4.09
CA ALA A 36 0.16 1.17 4.12
C ALA A 36 -0.91 0.49 4.97
N THR A 37 -1.47 1.21 5.94
CA THR A 37 -2.55 0.74 6.82
C THR A 37 -3.65 1.78 6.81
N GLY A 38 -4.86 1.47 7.31
CA GLY A 38 -5.94 2.44 7.21
C GLY A 38 -6.59 2.44 5.83
N LEU A 39 -6.52 1.32 5.10
CA LEU A 39 -7.00 1.24 3.72
C LEU A 39 -8.43 0.70 3.68
N ALA A 40 -9.29 1.37 2.93
CA ALA A 40 -10.61 0.84 2.60
C ALA A 40 -10.50 -0.17 1.45
N ALA A 41 -11.56 -0.93 1.16
CA ALA A 41 -11.58 -1.73 -0.05
C ALA A 41 -11.36 -0.85 -1.30
N GLY A 42 -10.39 -1.25 -2.12
CA GLY A 42 -9.99 -0.47 -3.28
C GLY A 42 -8.62 -0.84 -3.80
N THR A 43 -8.26 -0.26 -4.95
CA THR A 43 -6.95 -0.43 -5.56
C THR A 43 -6.04 0.73 -5.16
N TYR A 44 -4.90 0.41 -4.58
CA TYR A 44 -3.86 1.36 -4.22
C TYR A 44 -2.61 1.13 -5.05
N THR A 45 -1.97 2.21 -5.46
CA THR A 45 -0.70 2.21 -6.17
C THR A 45 0.37 2.76 -5.26
N VAL A 46 1.56 2.17 -5.31
CA VAL A 46 2.75 2.63 -4.60
C VAL A 46 3.88 2.81 -5.58
N THR A 47 4.48 3.98 -5.55
CA THR A 47 5.71 4.29 -6.27
C THR A 47 6.86 4.18 -5.29
N VAL A 48 7.80 3.28 -5.56
CA VAL A 48 9.03 3.09 -4.80
C VAL A 48 10.16 3.74 -5.57
N THR A 49 10.91 4.64 -4.94
CA THR A 49 12.09 5.27 -5.54
C THR A 49 13.33 4.88 -4.75
N ASP A 50 14.34 4.32 -5.41
CA ASP A 50 15.63 4.01 -4.76
C ASP A 50 16.54 5.24 -4.65
N ALA A 51 17.65 5.11 -3.91
CA ALA A 51 18.62 6.18 -3.71
C ALA A 51 19.28 6.70 -5.02
N ASN A 52 19.35 5.87 -6.06
CA ASN A 52 19.85 6.27 -7.37
C ASN A 52 18.79 6.99 -8.24
N GLY A 53 17.55 7.10 -7.75
CA GLY A 53 16.44 7.73 -8.46
C GLY A 53 15.70 6.81 -9.44
N CYS A 54 15.93 5.49 -9.43
CA CYS A 54 15.08 4.56 -10.14
C CYS A 54 13.73 4.47 -9.45
N THR A 55 12.66 4.57 -10.23
CA THR A 55 11.28 4.44 -9.74
C THR A 55 10.66 3.16 -10.25
N GLU A 56 10.00 2.44 -9.36
CA GLU A 56 9.21 1.23 -9.63
C GLU A 56 7.82 1.46 -9.08
N THR A 57 6.78 0.95 -9.76
CA THR A 57 5.40 1.13 -9.32
C THR A 57 4.73 -0.21 -9.13
N ALA A 58 4.17 -0.45 -7.96
CA ALA A 58 3.38 -1.63 -7.66
C ALA A 58 1.91 -1.24 -7.41
N THR A 59 1.00 -2.18 -7.70
CA THR A 59 -0.43 -2.06 -7.44
C THR A 59 -0.84 -3.14 -6.44
N GLY A 60 -1.63 -2.77 -5.44
CA GLY A 60 -2.24 -3.71 -4.49
C GLY A 60 -3.73 -3.44 -4.38
N THR A 61 -4.53 -4.49 -4.34
CA THR A 61 -5.97 -4.38 -4.09
C THR A 61 -6.27 -4.81 -2.66
N VAL A 62 -6.95 -3.96 -1.92
CA VAL A 62 -7.56 -4.31 -0.64
C VAL A 62 -8.96 -4.80 -0.94
N ASN A 63 -9.22 -6.06 -0.59
CA ASN A 63 -10.54 -6.64 -0.66
C ASN A 63 -11.16 -6.61 0.74
N GLU A 64 -12.39 -6.12 0.85
CA GLU A 64 -13.19 -6.31 2.06
C GLU A 64 -13.39 -7.83 2.29
N PRO A 65 -13.31 -8.31 3.55
CA PRO A 65 -13.70 -9.68 3.84
C PRO A 65 -15.17 -9.83 3.44
N THR A 66 -15.46 -10.80 2.57
CA THR A 66 -16.83 -11.18 2.28
C THR A 66 -17.41 -11.80 3.54
N ASP A 67 -18.24 -11.06 4.28
CA ASP A 67 -19.06 -11.63 5.34
C ASP A 67 -19.84 -12.83 4.77
N LEU A 68 -19.63 -14.01 5.37
CA LEU A 68 -20.29 -15.27 5.00
C LEU A 68 -21.55 -15.48 5.83
#